data_AF-A0A2M8P666-F1
#
_entry.id   AF-A0A2M8P666-F1
#
_cell.length_a   1.000
_cell.length_b   1.000
_cell.length_c   1.000
_cell.angle_alpha   90.00
_cell.angle_beta   90.00
_cell.angle_gamma   90.00
#
_symmetry.space_group_name_H-M   'P 1'
#
loop_
_entity.id
_entity.type
_entity.pdbx_description
1 polymer ?
#
loop_
_entity_poly.entity_id
_entity_poly.type
_entity_poly.pdbx_seq_one_letter_code
_entity_poly.pdbx_strand_id
1 'polypeptide(L)'
;IEKEADINDEIERLRLAATAALLTRRDVLIVASVSCIYGLVSPQTWERVLLSLQVGQVVRRNDVLRHLVTILYTRNDLELKRGSF
;
A
#
# COMPACT_ATOMS: atom_id res chain seq x y z
N ILE A 1 -8.20 -18.39 -24.82
CA ILE A 1 -6.78 -18.35 -24.39
C ILE A 1 -6.76 -17.53 -23.13
N GLU A 2 -7.02 -18.19 -22.02
CA GLU A 2 -7.10 -17.61 -20.69
C GLU A 2 -5.69 -17.62 -20.12
N LYS A 3 -4.94 -16.53 -20.33
CA LYS A 3 -3.74 -16.27 -19.56
C LYS A 3 -4.24 -15.68 -18.24
N GLU A 4 -4.35 -16.51 -17.22
CA GLU A 4 -4.33 -15.99 -15.84
C GLU A 4 -3.05 -15.17 -15.73
N ALA A 5 -3.22 -13.85 -15.69
CA ALA A 5 -2.11 -12.93 -15.63
C ALA A 5 -1.48 -13.10 -14.26
N ASP A 6 -0.35 -13.81 -14.18
CA ASP A 6 0.51 -13.77 -13.01
C ASP A 6 0.81 -12.29 -12.70
N ILE A 7 0.16 -11.77 -11.67
CA ILE A 7 0.42 -10.42 -11.20
C ILE A 7 1.84 -10.44 -10.66
N ASN A 8 2.73 -9.70 -11.32
CA ASN A 8 4.10 -9.59 -10.86
C ASN A 8 4.13 -8.73 -9.59
N ASP A 9 4.35 -9.37 -8.43
CA ASP A 9 4.42 -8.72 -7.11
C ASP A 9 5.42 -7.55 -7.06
N GLU A 10 6.48 -7.61 -7.87
CA GLU A 10 7.47 -6.54 -7.97
C GLU A 10 6.93 -5.32 -8.72
N ILE A 11 6.11 -5.53 -9.75
CA ILE A 11 5.43 -4.43 -10.46
C ILE A 11 4.42 -3.77 -9.54
N GLU A 12 3.62 -4.55 -8.81
CA GLU A 12 2.63 -4.00 -7.89
C GLU A 12 3.31 -3.26 -6.72
N ARG A 13 4.45 -3.76 -6.25
CA ARG A 13 5.31 -3.04 -5.31
C ARG A 13 5.76 -1.68 -5.83
N LEU A 14 6.23 -1.61 -7.07
CA LEU A 14 6.69 -0.36 -7.67
C LEU A 14 5.54 0.64 -7.84
N ARG A 15 4.33 0.17 -8.17
CA ARG A 15 3.13 1.01 -8.25
C ARG A 15 2.74 1.59 -6.90
N LEU A 16 2.74 0.76 -5.85
CA LEU A 16 2.50 1.21 -4.47
C LEU A 16 3.54 2.25 -4.04
N ALA A 17 4.82 2.01 -4.32
CA ALA A 17 5.90 2.93 -3.98
C ALA A 17 5.81 4.27 -4.73
N ALA A 18 5.52 4.24 -6.04
CA ALA A 18 5.35 5.43 -6.86
C ALA A 18 4.20 6.31 -6.34
N THR A 19 3.08 5.68 -5.97
CA THR A 19 1.90 6.39 -5.45
C THR A 19 2.16 6.97 -4.06
N ALA A 20 2.80 6.20 -3.18
CA ALA A 20 3.20 6.68 -1.85
C ALA A 20 4.18 7.87 -1.93
N ALA A 21 5.11 7.84 -2.89
CA ALA A 21 6.03 8.96 -3.11
C ALA A 21 5.28 10.24 -3.52
N LEU A 22 4.35 10.16 -4.47
CA LEU A 22 3.53 11.32 -4.90
C LEU A 22 2.75 11.95 -3.75
N LEU A 23 2.28 11.15 -2.79
CA LEU A 23 1.48 11.63 -1.66
C LEU A 23 2.32 12.22 -0.52
N THR A 24 3.59 11.83 -0.41
CA THR A 24 4.46 12.22 0.71
C THR A 24 5.41 13.36 0.38
N ARG A 25 5.76 13.57 -0.89
CA ARG A 25 6.71 14.60 -1.31
C ARG A 25 6.39 15.17 -2.70
N ARG A 26 6.85 16.39 -3.00
CA ARG A 26 6.59 17.08 -4.28
C ARG A 26 7.67 16.86 -5.34
N ASP A 27 8.84 16.39 -4.94
CA ASP A 27 10.01 16.15 -5.77
C ASP A 27 10.09 14.67 -6.20
N VAL A 28 9.16 14.28 -7.08
CA VAL A 28 9.02 12.91 -7.58
C VAL A 28 8.98 12.92 -9.11
N LEU A 29 9.78 12.05 -9.73
CA LEU A 29 9.72 11.75 -11.16
C LEU A 29 9.37 10.27 -11.34
N ILE A 30 8.27 9.99 -12.04
CA ILE A 30 7.81 8.62 -12.33
C ILE A 30 7.90 8.39 -13.84
N VAL A 31 8.56 7.30 -14.23
CA VAL A 31 8.52 6.79 -15.60
C VAL A 31 7.48 5.67 -15.64
N ALA A 32 6.47 5.80 -16.49
CA ALA A 32 5.37 4.87 -16.57
C ALA A 32 5.04 4.50 -18.02
N SER A 33 4.52 3.30 -18.23
CA SER A 33 3.91 2.86 -19.48
C SER A 33 2.43 3.28 -19.55
N VAL A 34 1.80 3.12 -20.72
CA VAL A 34 0.38 3.47 -20.95
C VAL A 34 -0.56 2.82 -19.93
N SER A 35 -0.20 1.66 -19.35
CA SER A 35 -1.04 0.98 -18.36
C SER A 35 -1.26 1.79 -17.08
N CYS A 36 -0.52 2.87 -16.82
CA CYS A 36 -0.69 3.70 -15.63
C CYS A 36 -2.02 4.47 -15.58
N ILE A 37 -2.70 4.64 -16.72
CA ILE A 37 -4.03 5.27 -16.78
C ILE A 37 -5.14 4.32 -16.34
N TYR A 38 -4.85 3.02 -16.24
CA TYR A 38 -5.79 1.98 -15.85
C TYR A 38 -5.51 1.52 -14.41
N GLY A 39 -6.57 1.25 -13.64
CA GLY A 39 -6.45 0.82 -12.24
C GLY A 39 -5.96 1.92 -11.30
N LEU A 40 -6.23 3.19 -11.64
CA LEU A 40 -5.99 4.32 -10.74
C LEU A 40 -6.93 4.22 -9.54
N VAL A 41 -6.34 4.13 -8.36
CA VAL A 41 -7.07 4.22 -7.09
C VAL A 41 -7.32 5.70 -6.80
N SER A 42 -8.56 6.05 -6.43
CA SER A 42 -8.89 7.45 -6.15
C SER A 42 -8.01 8.00 -5.01
N PRO A 43 -7.59 9.28 -5.07
CA PRO A 43 -6.80 9.89 -3.99
C PRO A 43 -7.48 9.76 -2.62
N GLN A 44 -8.81 9.85 -2.58
CA GLN A 44 -9.62 9.72 -1.36
C GLN A 44 -9.57 8.30 -0.78
N THR A 45 -9.44 7.27 -1.63
CA THR A 45 -9.27 5.90 -1.18
C THR A 45 -7.92 5.75 -0.49
N TRP A 46 -6.85 6.35 -1.02
CA TRP A 46 -5.50 6.27 -0.45
C TRP A 46 -5.39 6.82 0.97
N GLU A 47 -6.05 7.94 1.28
CA GLU A 47 -6.07 8.49 2.64
C GLU A 47 -6.57 7.48 3.67
N ARG A 48 -7.51 6.60 3.27
CA ARG A 48 -8.05 5.55 4.13
C ARG A 48 -7.11 4.36 4.30
N VAL A 49 -6.19 4.17 3.36
CA VAL A 49 -5.20 3.07 3.39
C VAL A 49 -3.94 3.46 4.17
N LEU A 50 -3.74 4.75 4.45
CA LEU A 50 -2.60 5.23 5.23
C LEU A 50 -2.82 5.01 6.72
N LEU A 51 -1.79 4.52 7.40
CA LEU A 51 -1.70 4.45 8.85
C LEU A 51 -0.56 5.37 9.29
N SER A 52 -0.90 6.52 9.87
CA SER A 52 0.08 7.44 10.44
C SER A 52 0.27 7.16 11.92
N LEU A 53 1.52 6.89 12.32
CA LEU A 53 1.92 6.67 13.70
C LEU A 53 3.09 7.59 14.05
N GLN A 54 3.00 8.27 15.19
CA GLN A 54 4.05 9.17 15.68
C GLN A 54 4.47 8.80 17.11
N VAL A 55 5.74 9.07 17.44
CA VAL A 55 6.25 8.87 18.81
C VAL A 55 5.51 9.79 19.78
N GLY A 56 4.96 9.24 20.85
CA GLY A 56 4.14 9.97 21.83
C GLY A 56 2.64 9.98 21.53
N GLN A 57 2.21 9.42 20.40
CA GLN A 57 0.79 9.27 20.08
C GLN A 57 0.13 8.23 20.99
N VAL A 58 -0.96 8.62 21.65
CA VAL A 58 -1.79 7.69 22.43
C VAL A 58 -2.77 7.01 21.48
N VAL A 59 -2.48 5.77 21.12
CA VAL A 59 -3.34 4.94 20.27
C VAL A 59 -3.49 3.55 20.89
N ARG A 60 -4.71 2.99 20.82
CA ARG A 60 -4.93 1.62 21.31
C ARG A 60 -4.36 0.63 20.30
N ARG A 61 -3.59 -0.35 20.80
CA ARG A 61 -3.01 -1.41 19.96
C ARG A 61 -4.04 -2.09 19.07
N ASN A 62 -5.23 -2.41 19.61
CA ASN A 62 -6.28 -3.10 18.85
C ASN A 62 -6.83 -2.27 17.69
N ASP A 63 -6.84 -0.94 17.80
CA ASP A 63 -7.29 -0.07 16.73
C ASP A 63 -6.27 -0.06 15.58
N VAL A 64 -4.98 -0.08 15.90
CA VAL A 64 -3.89 -0.23 14.92
C VAL A 64 -3.97 -1.56 14.20
N LEU A 65 -4.11 -2.68 14.93
CA LEU A 65 -4.20 -4.01 14.33
C LEU A 65 -5.44 -4.12 13.42
N ARG A 66 -6.58 -3.58 13.84
CA ARG A 66 -7.80 -3.57 13.02
C ARG A 66 -7.60 -2.76 11.75
N HIS A 67 -6.96 -1.59 11.86
CA HIS A 67 -6.66 -0.77 10.68
C HIS A 67 -5.73 -1.49 9.71
N LEU A 68 -4.68 -2.15 10.19
CA LEU A 68 -3.78 -2.96 9.38
C LEU A 68 -4.52 -4.05 8.58
N VAL A 69 -5.50 -4.73 9.20
CA VAL A 69 -6.35 -5.71 8.50
C VAL A 69 -7.23 -5.03 7.43
N THR A 70 -7.80 -3.86 7.73
CA THR A 70 -8.61 -3.08 6.76
C THR A 70 -7.79 -2.69 5.54
N ILE A 71 -6.49 -2.45 5.69
CA ILE A 71 -5.58 -2.09 4.61
C ILE A 71 -4.86 -3.31 4.00
N LEU A 72 -5.46 -4.50 4.16
CA LEU A 72 -5.05 -5.76 3.54
C LEU A 72 -3.72 -6.35 4.04
N TYR A 73 -3.23 -5.95 5.22
CA TYR A 73 -2.15 -6.69 5.85
C TYR A 73 -2.66 -7.97 6.50
N THR A 74 -1.86 -9.03 6.40
CA THR A 74 -2.18 -10.33 6.98
C THR A 74 -1.51 -10.48 8.34
N ARG A 75 -2.25 -10.89 9.37
CA ARG A 75 -1.62 -11.23 10.65
C ARG A 75 -0.85 -12.53 10.51
N ASN A 76 0.45 -12.52 10.85
CA ASN A 76 1.27 -13.73 10.85
C ASN A 76 2.19 -13.73 12.07
N ASP A 77 1.81 -14.50 13.08
CA ASP A 77 2.56 -14.59 14.35
C ASP A 77 3.82 -15.49 14.23
N LEU A 78 4.03 -16.16 13.10
CA LEU A 78 5.11 -17.15 12.89
C LEU A 78 6.25 -16.64 12.01
N GLU A 79 5.93 -15.90 10.95
CA GLU A 79 6.91 -15.39 9.99
C GLU A 79 6.63 -13.93 9.63
N LEU A 80 7.63 -13.07 9.82
CA LEU A 80 7.57 -11.67 9.41
C LEU A 80 7.91 -11.58 7.92
N LYS A 81 6.88 -11.61 7.07
CA LYS A 81 7.01 -11.36 5.63
C LYS A 81 6.39 -10.02 5.25
N ARG A 82 6.70 -9.55 4.04
CA ARG A 82 6.12 -8.32 3.53
C ARG A 82 4.60 -8.46 3.40
N GLY A 83 3.87 -7.43 3.80
CA GLY A 83 2.41 -7.46 3.85
C GLY A 83 1.84 -8.24 5.04
N SER A 84 2.69 -8.66 6.00
CA SER A 84 2.25 -9.20 7.28
C SER A 84 2.75 -8.39 8.48
N PHE A 85 2.04 -8.51 9.59
CA PHE A 85 2.40 -7.98 10.91
C PHE A 85 2.19 -9.03 12.00
#